data_AF-A0A924I3I0-F1
#
_entry.id   AF-A0A924I3I0-F1
#
_cell.length_a   1.000
_cell.length_b   1.000
_cell.length_c   1.000
_cell.angle_alpha   90.00
_cell.angle_beta   90.00
_cell.angle_gamma   90.00
#
_symmetry.space_group_name_H-M   'P 1'
#
loop_
_entity.id
_entity.type
_entity.pdbx_description
1 polymer ?
#
loop_
_entity_poly.entity_id
_entity_poly.type
_entity_poly.pdbx_seq_one_letter_code
_entity_poly.pdbx_strand_id
1 'polypeptide(L)'
;WPHYKQDAAHLRTGGQFEPALLHALTLDLLNALPTYHQPYRAVFRHDPLARLPLVTQRILWLQAGHGPIDSNAERAIAVLQSAVVVPAGDDAARGAAIAEFLDAEART
;
A
#
# COMPACT_ATOMS: atom_id res chain seq x y z
N TRP A 1 5.18 37.86 1.03
CA TRP A 1 4.77 36.72 1.87
C TRP A 1 4.32 35.58 0.97
N PRO A 2 4.83 34.34 1.13
CA PRO A 2 4.99 33.44 0.01
C PRO A 2 3.82 32.44 -0.06
N HIS A 3 2.98 32.57 -1.07
CA HIS A 3 2.02 31.56 -1.44
C HIS A 3 2.27 31.29 -2.92
N TYR A 4 2.69 30.06 -3.25
CA TYR A 4 2.87 29.59 -4.62
C TYR A 4 1.71 30.04 -5.52
N LYS A 5 1.97 30.27 -6.82
CA LYS A 5 0.93 30.68 -7.77
C LYS A 5 -0.31 29.80 -7.57
N GLN A 6 -1.45 30.43 -7.29
CA GLN A 6 -2.71 29.74 -7.00
C GLN A 6 -3.51 29.47 -8.28
N ASP A 7 -2.82 29.31 -9.41
CA ASP A 7 -3.45 28.88 -10.64
C ASP A 7 -3.50 27.35 -10.71
N ALA A 8 -4.40 26.83 -11.54
CA ALA A 8 -4.64 25.40 -11.65
C ALA A 8 -3.38 24.59 -12.03
N ALA A 9 -2.39 25.20 -12.69
CA ALA A 9 -1.16 24.53 -13.10
C ALA A 9 -0.14 24.37 -11.96
N HIS A 10 -0.29 25.12 -10.88
CA HIS A 10 0.64 25.12 -9.73
C HIS A 10 -0.01 24.62 -8.43
N LEU A 11 -1.33 24.39 -8.44
CA LEU A 11 -2.00 23.65 -7.37
C LEU A 11 -1.58 22.18 -7.43
N ARG A 12 -1.19 21.62 -6.28
CA ARG A 12 -1.06 20.16 -6.16
C ARG A 12 -2.39 19.50 -6.48
N THR A 13 -2.37 18.40 -7.21
CA THR A 13 -3.54 17.52 -7.35
C THR A 13 -4.02 17.12 -5.94
N GLY A 14 -5.28 17.43 -5.62
CA GLY A 14 -5.86 17.26 -4.27
C GLY A 14 -5.60 18.40 -3.28
N GLY A 15 -5.07 19.54 -3.74
CA GLY A 15 -4.50 20.61 -2.90
C GLY A 15 -5.44 21.72 -2.42
N GLN A 16 -6.76 21.60 -2.59
CA GLN A 16 -7.72 22.53 -1.99
C GLN A 16 -8.63 21.76 -1.04
N PHE A 17 -8.51 22.08 0.25
CA PHE A 17 -9.36 21.54 1.30
C PHE A 17 -10.22 22.65 1.87
N GLU A 18 -11.47 22.32 2.21
CA GLU A 18 -12.34 23.22 2.97
C GLU A 18 -11.65 23.61 4.29
N PRO A 19 -11.70 24.89 4.72
CA PRO A 19 -11.01 25.34 5.93
C PRO A 19 -11.39 24.53 7.18
N ALA A 20 -12.66 24.13 7.30
CA ALA A 20 -13.13 23.31 8.41
C ALA A 20 -12.51 21.90 8.42
N LEU A 21 -12.35 21.29 7.24
CA LEU A 21 -11.68 20.00 7.10
C LEU A 21 -10.19 20.12 7.45
N LEU A 22 -9.52 21.17 6.96
CA LEU A 22 -8.11 21.42 7.29
C LEU A 22 -7.90 21.61 8.80
N HIS A 23 -8.80 22.33 9.46
CA HIS A 23 -8.78 22.52 10.91
C HIS A 23 -8.91 21.17 11.65
N ALA A 24 -9.89 20.35 11.28
CA ALA A 24 -10.09 19.03 11.89
C ALA A 24 -8.86 18.12 11.74
N LEU A 25 -8.34 17.98 10.51
CA LEU A 25 -7.14 17.18 10.24
C LEU A 25 -5.90 17.69 10.98
N THR A 26 -5.80 19.01 11.16
CA THR A 26 -4.69 19.61 11.94
C THR A 26 -4.79 19.23 13.41
N LEU A 27 -5.99 19.31 14.01
CA LEU A 27 -6.19 18.90 15.40
C LEU A 27 -5.93 17.40 15.59
N ASP A 28 -6.35 16.55 14.65
CA ASP A 28 -6.06 15.12 14.68
C ASP A 28 -4.55 14.85 14.70
N LEU A 29 -3.78 15.55 13.85
CA LEU A 29 -2.32 15.43 13.82
C LEU A 29 -1.68 15.91 15.13
N LEU A 30 -2.13 17.05 15.67
CA LEU A 30 -1.60 17.59 16.93
C LEU A 30 -1.89 16.66 18.11
N ASN A 31 -3.09 16.08 18.15
CA ASN A 31 -3.47 15.08 19.16
C ASN A 31 -2.62 13.80 19.05
N ALA A 32 -2.27 13.41 17.82
CA ALA A 32 -1.41 12.26 17.57
C ALA A 32 0.09 12.58 17.69
N LEU A 33 0.52 13.84 17.86
CA LEU A 33 1.92 14.24 17.77
C LEU A 33 2.89 13.41 18.65
N PRO A 34 2.54 13.07 19.92
CA PRO A 34 3.40 12.23 20.76
C PRO A 34 3.57 10.80 20.23
N THR A 35 2.64 10.30 19.42
CA THR A 35 2.62 8.92 18.92
C THR A 35 2.76 8.82 17.40
N TYR A 36 2.73 9.94 16.67
CA TYR A 36 2.75 9.98 15.20
C TYR A 36 3.96 9.24 14.59
N HIS A 37 5.09 9.31 15.28
CA HIS A 37 6.33 8.66 14.85
C HIS A 37 6.32 7.13 15.04
N GLN A 38 5.42 6.59 15.88
CA GLN A 38 5.37 5.17 16.22
C GLN A 38 5.02 4.27 15.03
N PRO A 39 3.93 4.51 14.26
CA PRO A 39 3.61 3.69 13.10
C PRO A 39 4.73 3.73 12.05
N TYR A 40 5.32 4.91 11.81
CA TYR A 40 6.46 5.04 10.90
C TYR A 40 7.62 4.14 11.35
N ARG A 41 8.05 4.25 12.61
CA ARG A 41 9.12 3.39 13.16
C ARG A 41 8.75 1.91 13.13
N ALA A 42 7.48 1.56 13.32
CA ALA A 42 7.04 0.17 13.26
C ALA A 42 7.23 -0.42 11.85
N VAL A 43 6.87 0.33 10.80
CA VAL A 43 7.07 -0.09 9.41
C VAL A 43 8.55 -0.35 9.11
N PHE A 44 9.46 0.55 9.49
CA PHE A 44 10.90 0.36 9.22
C PHE A 44 11.58 -0.68 10.10
N ARG A 45 11.04 -0.95 11.29
CA ARG A 45 11.57 -2.02 12.17
C ARG A 45 11.10 -3.40 11.74
N HIS A 46 9.99 -3.49 11.03
CA HIS A 46 9.49 -4.76 10.55
C HIS A 46 10.43 -5.31 9.49
N ASP A 47 10.95 -6.52 9.71
CA ASP A 47 11.71 -7.27 8.72
C ASP A 47 10.78 -8.29 8.05
N PRO A 48 10.10 -7.93 6.94
CA PRO A 48 9.16 -8.83 6.29
C PRO A 48 9.87 -10.06 5.70
N LEU A 49 11.12 -9.93 5.22
CA LEU A 49 11.82 -11.05 4.58
C LEU A 49 12.13 -12.18 5.57
N ALA A 50 12.40 -11.85 6.84
CA ALA A 50 12.55 -12.85 7.89
C ALA A 50 11.23 -13.50 8.34
N ARG A 51 10.07 -12.91 8.00
CA ARG A 51 8.74 -13.35 8.47
C ARG A 51 7.91 -14.03 7.41
N LEU A 52 8.04 -13.62 6.15
CA LEU A 52 7.33 -14.18 5.00
C LEU A 52 7.47 -15.73 4.88
N PRO A 53 8.62 -16.35 5.18
CA PRO A 53 8.73 -17.82 5.18
C PRO A 53 7.86 -18.53 6.21
N LEU A 54 7.32 -17.83 7.22
CA LEU A 54 6.46 -18.42 8.24
C LEU A 54 5.00 -18.54 7.79
N VAL A 55 4.62 -17.91 6.67
CA VAL A 55 3.26 -18.01 6.12
C VAL A 55 3.14 -19.33 5.38
N THR A 56 2.28 -20.21 5.89
CA THR A 56 2.06 -21.57 5.35
C THR A 56 0.81 -21.67 4.49
N GLN A 57 -0.05 -20.65 4.55
CA GLN A 57 -1.26 -20.55 3.73
C GLN A 57 -0.90 -20.29 2.28
N ARG A 58 -1.81 -20.64 1.36
CA ARG A 58 -1.69 -20.21 -0.04
C ARG A 58 -1.77 -18.69 -0.11
N ILE A 59 -0.92 -18.08 -0.92
CA ILE A 59 -0.87 -16.62 -1.10
C ILE A 59 -1.15 -16.28 -2.56
N LEU A 60 -2.04 -15.32 -2.78
CA LEU A 60 -2.15 -14.60 -4.06
C LEU A 60 -1.31 -13.33 -3.99
N TRP A 61 -0.36 -13.17 -4.91
CA TRP A 61 0.43 -11.96 -5.06
C TRP A 61 0.02 -11.23 -6.34
N LEU A 62 -0.68 -10.11 -6.19
CA LEU A 62 -1.06 -9.24 -7.31
C LEU A 62 0.06 -8.23 -7.59
N GLN A 63 0.80 -8.43 -8.68
CA GLN A 63 1.94 -7.62 -9.04
C GLN A 63 1.53 -6.46 -9.95
N ALA A 64 1.47 -5.24 -9.41
CA ALA A 64 1.35 -4.05 -10.24
C ALA A 64 2.52 -3.95 -11.22
N GLY A 65 2.30 -3.24 -12.34
CA GLY A 65 3.32 -2.99 -13.35
C GLY A 65 4.58 -2.32 -12.77
N HIS A 66 5.61 -2.23 -13.61
CA HIS A 66 6.96 -1.92 -13.13
C HIS A 66 7.07 -0.59 -12.36
N GLY A 67 7.70 -0.63 -11.19
CA GLY A 67 7.92 0.50 -10.31
C GLY A 67 9.28 0.46 -9.59
N PRO A 68 9.68 1.58 -8.95
CA PRO A 68 10.98 1.69 -8.27
C PRO A 68 11.18 0.76 -7.06
N ILE A 69 10.14 0.00 -6.67
CA ILE A 69 10.15 -0.92 -5.53
C ILE A 69 10.07 -2.41 -5.93
N ASP A 70 10.12 -2.71 -7.23
CA ASP A 70 9.93 -4.08 -7.77
C ASP A 70 10.98 -5.07 -7.25
N SER A 71 12.22 -4.64 -7.05
CA SER A 71 13.30 -5.49 -6.54
C SER A 71 13.02 -6.02 -5.13
N ASN A 72 12.20 -5.32 -4.34
CA ASN A 72 11.76 -5.82 -3.03
C ASN A 72 10.63 -6.85 -3.16
N ALA A 73 9.76 -6.72 -4.17
CA ALA A 73 8.70 -7.68 -4.46
C ALA A 73 9.29 -9.03 -4.91
N GLU A 74 10.27 -9.02 -5.80
CA GLU A 74 10.97 -10.24 -6.25
C GLU A 74 11.60 -11.00 -5.08
N ARG A 75 12.29 -10.28 -4.19
CA ARG A 75 12.90 -10.86 -2.97
C ARG A 75 11.86 -11.43 -2.02
N ALA A 76 10.70 -10.78 -1.88
CA ALA A 76 9.61 -11.24 -1.03
C ALA A 76 8.95 -12.52 -1.59
N ILE A 77 8.66 -12.56 -2.90
CA ILE A 77 8.09 -13.73 -3.56
C ILE A 77 9.03 -14.93 -3.44
N ALA A 78 10.34 -14.71 -3.62
CA ALA A 78 11.34 -15.78 -3.59
C ALA A 78 11.44 -16.51 -2.24
N VAL A 79 11.02 -15.90 -1.14
CA VAL A 79 11.07 -16.50 0.21
C VAL A 79 9.73 -17.08 0.68
N LEU A 80 8.66 -16.92 -0.11
CA LEU A 80 7.35 -17.50 0.20
C LEU A 80 7.33 -19.00 -0.09
N GLN A 81 6.65 -19.76 0.77
CA GLN A 81 6.50 -21.20 0.59
C GLN A 81 5.50 -21.56 -0.52
N SER A 82 4.44 -20.76 -0.67
CA SER A 82 3.39 -20.99 -1.65
C SER A 82 2.78 -19.66 -2.10
N ALA A 83 3.16 -19.19 -3.29
CA ALA A 83 2.64 -17.98 -3.87
C ALA A 83 2.19 -18.20 -5.32
N VAL A 84 0.97 -17.74 -5.64
CA VAL A 84 0.47 -17.58 -7.00
C VAL A 84 0.68 -16.12 -7.37
N VAL A 85 1.58 -15.85 -8.30
CA VAL A 85 1.90 -14.48 -8.73
C VAL A 85 1.11 -14.16 -9.99
N VAL A 86 0.31 -13.09 -9.96
CA VAL A 86 -0.52 -12.66 -11.08
C VAL A 86 -0.26 -11.19 -11.36
N PRO A 87 -0.04 -10.78 -12.63
CA PRO A 87 0.03 -9.37 -12.99
C PRO A 87 -1.28 -8.65 -12.61
N ALA A 88 -1.17 -7.58 -11.84
CA ALA A 88 -2.27 -6.71 -11.51
C ALA A 88 -2.55 -5.82 -12.73
N GLY A 89 -3.43 -6.30 -13.61
CA GLY A 89 -4.02 -5.54 -14.71
C GLY A 89 -4.95 -4.44 -14.19
N ASP A 90 -6.04 -4.21 -14.92
CA ASP A 90 -7.12 -3.33 -14.47
C ASP A 90 -7.91 -3.94 -13.28
N ASP A 91 -8.85 -3.18 -12.74
CA ASP A 91 -9.62 -3.61 -11.57
C ASP A 91 -10.48 -4.85 -11.85
N ALA A 92 -10.95 -5.03 -13.09
CA ALA A 92 -11.70 -6.21 -13.49
C ALA A 92 -10.81 -7.47 -13.47
N ALA A 93 -9.60 -7.37 -14.02
CA ALA A 93 -8.62 -8.45 -14.01
C ALA A 93 -8.17 -8.82 -12.58
N ARG A 94 -7.98 -7.81 -11.72
CA ARG A 94 -7.68 -8.04 -10.29
C ARG A 94 -8.82 -8.78 -9.59
N GLY A 95 -10.06 -8.37 -9.84
CA GLY A 95 -11.25 -9.03 -9.27
C GLY A 95 -11.35 -10.49 -9.71
N ALA A 96 -11.14 -10.77 -11.00
CA ALA A 96 -11.15 -12.13 -11.53
C ALA A 96 -10.07 -13.02 -10.89
N ALA A 97 -8.84 -12.53 -10.75
CA ALA A 97 -7.75 -13.26 -10.13
C ALA A 97 -8.02 -13.61 -8.65
N ILE A 98 -8.65 -12.69 -7.91
CA ILE A 98 -9.08 -12.94 -6.53
C ILE A 98 -10.15 -14.02 -6.48
N ALA A 99 -11.19 -13.92 -7.32
CA ALA A 99 -12.27 -14.90 -7.35
C ALA A 99 -11.76 -16.31 -7.70
N GLU A 100 -10.92 -16.43 -8.74
CA GLU A 100 -10.33 -17.71 -9.15
C GLU A 100 -9.48 -18.33 -8.04
N PHE A 101 -8.66 -17.51 -7.36
CA PHE A 101 -7.82 -17.97 -6.27
C PHE A 101 -8.63 -18.56 -5.10
N LEU A 102 -9.72 -17.88 -4.71
CA LEU A 102 -10.63 -18.30 -3.64
C LEU A 102 -11.43 -19.55 -4.02
N ASP A 103 -11.95 -19.64 -5.25
CA ASP A 103 -12.68 -20.81 -5.74
C ASP A 103 -11.80 -22.07 -5.80
N ALA A 104 -10.51 -21.90 -6.13
CA ALA A 104 -9.55 -23.00 -6.10
C ALA A 104 -9.28 -23.53 -4.69
N GLU A 105 -9.31 -22.66 -3.68
CA GLU A 105 -9.15 -23.05 -2.28
C GLU A 105 -10.37 -23.83 -1.76
N ALA A 106 -11.59 -23.40 -2.11
CA ALA A 106 -12.83 -24.07 -1.70
C ALA A 106 -13.02 -25.50 -2.26
N ARG A 107 -12.23 -25.89 -3.28
CA ARG A 107 -12.26 -27.21 -3.93
C ARG A 107 -11.25 -28.22 -3.37
N THR A 108 -10.40 -27.80 -2.43
CA THR A 108 -9.32 -28.61 -1.83
C THR A 108 -9.69 -29.04 -0.42
#